data_AF-A0AAE1MK50-F1
#
_entry.id   AF-A0AAE1MK50-F1
#
_cell.length_a   1.000
_cell.length_b   1.000
_cell.length_c   1.000
_cell.angle_alpha   90.00
_cell.angle_beta   90.00
_cell.angle_gamma   90.00
#
_symmetry.space_group_name_H-M   'P 1'
#
loop_
_entity.id
_entity.type
_entity.pdbx_description
1 polymer ?
#
loop_
_entity_poly.entity_id
_entity_poly.type
_entity_poly.pdbx_seq_one_letter_code
_entity_poly.pdbx_strand_id
1 'polypeptide(L)'
;MEVWRCWVLVVSFVVLVQTLGIKCCVRQEREALLNIKTYFQTKYNDSMVNELLSSWVTNPKSDCCTWNRVKCHLLSGRVSKLSLQALNVIRSTYDEYPFPKGDLADVSIDFSMFQNFKELTSLNLSQGGFQSLENTTGSCHF
;
A
#
# COMPACT_ATOMS: atom_id res chain seq x y z
N MET A 1 7.71 -52.15 3.58
CA MET A 1 6.58 -51.29 3.16
C MET A 1 6.61 -49.87 3.76
N GLU A 2 7.46 -49.60 4.77
CA GLU A 2 7.56 -48.31 5.46
C GLU A 2 8.19 -47.17 4.61
N VAL A 3 9.24 -47.49 3.83
CA VAL A 3 10.05 -46.48 3.10
C VAL A 3 9.26 -45.74 2.02
N TRP A 4 8.37 -46.44 1.33
CA TRP A 4 7.49 -45.86 0.30
C TRP A 4 6.52 -44.85 0.93
N ARG A 5 6.00 -45.13 2.14
CA ARG A 5 5.08 -44.24 2.86
C ARG A 5 5.79 -42.95 3.27
N CYS A 6 7.02 -43.04 3.77
CA CYS A 6 7.82 -41.85 4.09
C CYS A 6 8.12 -41.01 2.85
N TRP A 7 8.46 -41.64 1.72
CA TRP A 7 8.70 -40.94 0.46
C TRP A 7 7.47 -40.19 -0.04
N VAL A 8 6.29 -40.79 0.01
CA VAL A 8 5.04 -40.14 -0.38
C VAL A 8 4.71 -38.95 0.54
N LEU A 9 4.93 -39.06 1.85
CA LEU A 9 4.71 -37.96 2.80
C LEU A 9 5.68 -36.79 2.55
N VAL A 10 6.96 -37.08 2.29
CA VAL A 10 7.96 -36.05 1.98
C VAL A 10 7.61 -35.34 0.67
N VAL A 11 7.27 -36.09 -0.38
CA VAL A 11 6.85 -35.50 -1.67
C VAL A 11 5.57 -34.67 -1.51
N SER A 12 4.59 -35.17 -0.76
CA SER A 12 3.34 -34.44 -0.48
C SER A 12 3.60 -33.15 0.27
N PHE A 13 4.46 -33.17 1.29
CA PHE A 13 4.84 -31.96 2.04
C PHE A 13 5.57 -30.95 1.15
N VAL A 14 6.49 -31.39 0.29
CA VAL A 14 7.20 -30.51 -0.65
C VAL A 14 6.23 -29.89 -1.66
N VAL A 15 5.31 -30.68 -2.22
CA VAL A 15 4.27 -30.17 -3.16
C VAL A 15 3.31 -29.21 -2.45
N LEU A 16 2.93 -29.48 -1.20
CA LEU A 16 2.13 -28.56 -0.40
C LEU A 16 2.86 -27.24 -0.15
N VAL A 17 4.15 -27.28 0.22
CA VAL A 17 4.97 -26.07 0.42
C VAL A 17 5.13 -25.27 -0.87
N GLN A 18 5.27 -25.93 -2.02
CA GLN A 18 5.35 -25.25 -3.33
C GLN A 18 4.01 -24.64 -3.77
N THR A 19 2.88 -25.29 -3.45
CA THR A 19 1.53 -24.81 -3.79
C THR A 19 0.99 -23.77 -2.79
N LEU A 20 1.45 -23.79 -1.54
CA LEU A 20 1.26 -22.76 -0.51
C LEU A 20 2.28 -21.62 -0.60
N GLY A 21 3.13 -21.60 -1.64
CA GLY A 21 4.10 -20.55 -1.86
C GLY A 21 3.44 -19.19 -1.74
N ILE A 22 3.85 -18.42 -0.72
CA ILE A 22 3.35 -17.07 -0.47
C ILE A 22 3.51 -16.29 -1.78
N LYS A 23 2.38 -15.92 -2.39
CA LYS A 23 2.42 -15.14 -3.62
C LYS A 23 2.95 -13.75 -3.26
N CYS A 24 4.05 -13.38 -3.88
CA CYS A 24 4.57 -12.03 -3.81
C CYS A 24 3.54 -11.04 -4.38
N CYS A 25 3.64 -9.79 -3.94
CA CYS A 25 2.86 -8.68 -4.43
C CYS A 25 2.81 -8.59 -5.97
N VAL A 26 1.61 -8.34 -6.49
CA VAL A 26 1.37 -8.09 -7.92
C VAL A 26 2.11 -6.84 -8.38
N ARG A 27 2.83 -6.94 -9.52
CA ARG A 27 3.67 -5.86 -10.04
C ARG A 27 2.93 -4.52 -10.15
N GLN A 28 1.72 -4.52 -10.71
CA GLN A 28 0.91 -3.32 -10.91
C GLN A 28 0.49 -2.67 -9.58
N GLU A 29 0.19 -3.48 -8.56
CA GLU A 29 -0.16 -2.97 -7.23
C GLU A 29 1.06 -2.38 -6.53
N ARG A 30 2.24 -3.00 -6.70
CA ARG A 30 3.52 -2.46 -6.23
C ARG A 30 3.84 -1.12 -6.88
N GLU A 31 3.71 -1.01 -8.19
CA GLU A 31 3.93 0.25 -8.93
C GLU A 31 2.92 1.33 -8.49
N ALA A 32 1.66 0.97 -8.25
CA ALA A 32 0.65 1.90 -7.73
C ALA A 32 1.00 2.41 -6.32
N LEU A 33 1.47 1.55 -5.41
CA LEU A 33 1.95 1.97 -4.08
C LEU A 33 3.13 2.94 -4.18
N LEU A 34 4.09 2.68 -5.07
CA LEU A 34 5.22 3.59 -5.28
C LEU A 34 4.76 4.95 -5.83
N ASN A 35 3.76 4.97 -6.71
CA ASN A 35 3.16 6.22 -7.20
C ASN A 35 2.46 7.01 -6.08
N ILE A 36 1.77 6.32 -5.17
CA ILE A 36 1.19 6.94 -3.98
C ILE A 36 2.30 7.54 -3.10
N LYS A 37 3.39 6.81 -2.86
CA LYS A 37 4.53 7.32 -2.09
C LYS A 37 5.09 8.60 -2.70
N THR A 38 5.33 8.63 -4.02
CA THR A 38 5.84 9.84 -4.69
C THR A 38 4.86 11.00 -4.58
N TYR A 39 3.55 10.77 -4.70
CA TYR A 39 2.53 11.81 -4.52
C TYR A 39 2.64 12.50 -3.15
N PHE A 40 2.71 11.72 -2.07
CA PHE A 40 2.85 12.28 -0.72
C PHE A 40 4.21 12.96 -0.50
N GLN A 41 5.30 12.37 -1.00
CA GLN A 41 6.63 12.98 -0.89
C GLN A 41 6.69 14.34 -1.60
N THR A 42 6.13 14.45 -2.81
CA THR A 42 6.10 15.71 -3.57
C THR A 42 5.18 16.74 -2.93
N LYS A 43 4.00 16.34 -2.42
CA LYS A 43 3.02 17.28 -1.85
C LYS A 43 3.45 17.87 -0.51
N TYR A 44 4.13 17.09 0.34
CA TYR A 44 4.47 17.52 1.71
C TYR A 44 5.95 17.83 1.91
N ASN A 45 6.86 17.24 1.12
CA ASN A 45 8.31 17.37 1.27
C ASN A 45 8.80 17.21 2.73
N ASP A 46 8.25 16.21 3.43
CA ASP A 46 8.41 16.07 4.87
C ASP A 46 9.19 14.80 5.26
N SER A 47 10.11 14.92 6.22
CA SER A 47 10.94 13.83 6.74
C SER A 47 10.11 12.69 7.35
N MET A 48 9.00 13.02 8.01
CA MET A 48 8.11 12.04 8.63
C MET A 48 7.32 11.23 7.59
N VAL A 49 6.94 11.81 6.44
CA VAL A 49 6.38 11.02 5.31
C VAL A 49 7.39 9.97 4.85
N ASN A 50 8.65 10.37 4.73
CA ASN A 50 9.73 9.47 4.32
C ASN A 50 9.96 8.35 5.36
N GLU A 51 9.88 8.66 6.64
CA GLU A 51 10.01 7.68 7.73
C GLU A 51 8.84 6.68 7.72
N LEU A 52 7.60 7.18 7.63
CA LEU A 52 6.39 6.36 7.63
C LEU A 52 6.32 5.40 6.43
N LEU A 53 6.86 5.82 5.28
CA LEU A 53 6.90 5.06 4.02
C LEU A 53 8.31 4.50 3.70
N SER A 54 9.18 4.40 4.71
CA SER A 54 10.57 3.94 4.55
C SER A 54 10.70 2.54 3.95
N SER A 55 9.81 1.63 4.36
CA SER A 55 9.77 0.25 3.84
C SER A 55 9.34 0.11 2.36
N TRP A 56 8.74 1.16 1.77
CA TRP A 56 8.23 1.11 0.40
C TRP A 56 9.37 1.37 -0.60
N VAL A 57 10.05 0.30 -1.00
CA VAL A 57 11.31 0.39 -1.77
C VAL A 57 11.15 0.10 -3.27
N THR A 58 11.90 0.82 -4.08
CA THR A 58 11.89 0.69 -5.56
C THR A 58 12.55 -0.59 -6.06
N ASN A 59 13.17 -1.40 -5.19
CA ASN A 59 13.79 -2.68 -5.56
C ASN A 59 12.78 -3.62 -6.24
N PRO A 60 12.98 -3.99 -7.52
CA PRO A 60 12.04 -4.80 -8.30
C PRO A 60 11.74 -6.18 -7.71
N LYS A 61 12.61 -6.68 -6.82
CA LYS A 61 12.43 -7.97 -6.13
C LYS A 61 11.76 -7.83 -4.76
N SER A 62 11.47 -6.62 -4.29
CA SER A 62 10.82 -6.40 -3.00
C SER A 62 9.33 -6.75 -3.07
N ASP A 63 8.90 -7.56 -2.11
CA ASP A 63 7.49 -7.90 -1.93
C ASP A 63 6.76 -6.80 -1.15
N CYS A 64 5.82 -6.11 -1.82
CA CYS A 64 5.05 -5.03 -1.20
C CYS A 64 4.17 -5.49 -0.03
N CYS A 65 3.87 -6.78 0.07
CA CYS A 65 3.11 -7.36 1.18
C CYS A 65 3.87 -7.33 2.51
N THR A 66 5.20 -7.13 2.45
CA THR A 66 6.06 -6.94 3.62
C THR A 66 6.20 -5.49 4.03
N TRP A 67 5.68 -4.55 3.22
CA TRP A 67 5.80 -3.13 3.51
C TRP A 67 4.90 -2.73 4.67
N ASN A 68 5.39 -1.79 5.48
CA ASN A 68 4.59 -1.18 6.55
C ASN A 68 3.32 -0.61 5.94
N ARG A 69 2.19 -0.76 6.65
CA ARG A 69 0.87 -0.24 6.27
C ARG A 69 0.24 -0.90 5.04
N VAL A 70 0.86 -1.95 4.51
CA VAL A 70 0.29 -2.82 3.48
C VAL A 70 -0.06 -4.17 4.09
N LYS A 71 -1.26 -4.68 3.81
CA LYS A 71 -1.64 -6.07 4.09
C LYS A 71 -2.13 -6.69 2.80
N CYS A 72 -1.69 -7.91 2.53
CA CYS A 72 -2.12 -8.68 1.38
C CYS A 72 -3.01 -9.84 1.78
N HIS A 73 -3.84 -10.29 0.84
CA HIS A 73 -4.56 -11.54 0.94
C HIS A 73 -3.61 -12.72 0.65
N LEU A 74 -3.61 -13.72 1.53
CA LEU A 74 -2.60 -14.78 1.55
C LEU A 74 -2.60 -15.64 0.28
N LEU A 75 -3.77 -15.87 -0.33
CA LEU A 75 -3.93 -16.77 -1.47
C LEU A 75 -3.64 -16.09 -2.82
N SER A 76 -3.89 -14.78 -2.93
CA SER A 76 -3.74 -14.02 -4.16
C SER A 76 -2.44 -13.22 -4.21
N GLY A 77 -1.85 -12.90 -3.05
CA GLY A 77 -0.72 -11.96 -2.97
C GLY A 77 -1.11 -10.51 -3.28
N ARG A 78 -2.41 -10.21 -3.35
CA ARG A 78 -2.92 -8.87 -3.66
C ARG A 78 -3.14 -8.04 -2.41
N VAL A 79 -2.94 -6.73 -2.52
CA VAL A 79 -3.18 -5.77 -1.44
C VAL A 79 -4.66 -5.78 -1.07
N SER A 80 -4.94 -6.15 0.17
CA SER A 80 -6.29 -6.21 0.73
C SER A 80 -6.57 -5.09 1.72
N LYS A 81 -5.54 -4.58 2.42
CA LYS A 81 -5.65 -3.42 3.29
C LYS A 81 -4.49 -2.47 3.09
N LEU A 82 -4.79 -1.17 3.01
CA LEU A 82 -3.81 -0.10 2.87
C LEU A 82 -4.08 1.00 3.90
N SER A 83 -3.03 1.47 4.57
CA SER A 83 -3.12 2.61 5.51
C SER A 83 -2.26 3.78 5.07
N LEU A 84 -2.91 4.91 4.79
CA LEU A 84 -2.32 6.22 4.52
C LEU A 84 -2.51 7.19 5.70
N GLN A 85 -2.84 6.63 6.87
CA GLN A 85 -3.06 7.37 8.11
C GLN A 85 -1.88 8.30 8.43
N ALA A 86 -2.19 9.54 8.77
CA ALA A 86 -1.25 10.58 9.19
C ALA A 86 -0.22 11.05 8.15
N LEU A 87 -0.33 10.66 6.87
CA LEU A 87 0.59 11.13 5.83
C LEU A 87 0.42 12.63 5.47
N ASN A 88 -0.65 13.28 5.92
CA ASN A 88 -0.99 14.69 5.62
C ASN A 88 -1.16 15.58 6.87
N VAL A 89 -0.95 15.05 8.08
CA VAL A 89 -0.99 15.86 9.33
C VAL A 89 0.23 16.76 9.47
N ILE A 90 1.25 16.51 8.66
CA ILE A 90 2.62 16.86 9.03
C ILE A 90 2.93 18.36 8.81
N ARG A 91 2.01 19.14 8.22
CA ARG A 91 2.13 20.61 8.18
C ARG A 91 1.77 21.32 9.49
N SER A 92 1.27 20.63 10.53
CA SER A 92 0.73 21.31 11.71
C SER A 92 1.72 21.53 12.87
N THR A 93 2.89 20.89 12.90
CA THR A 93 3.67 20.77 14.15
C THR A 93 4.96 21.58 14.22
N TYR A 94 5.31 22.37 13.18
CA TYR A 94 6.58 23.13 13.16
C TYR A 94 6.46 24.64 12.86
N ASP A 95 5.26 25.22 12.89
CA ASP A 95 5.13 26.67 12.71
C ASP A 95 4.82 27.38 14.03
N GLU A 96 5.88 27.72 14.78
CA GLU A 96 5.89 28.77 15.82
C GLU A 96 6.02 30.18 15.17
N TYR A 97 5.45 30.39 13.98
CA TYR A 97 5.40 31.70 13.34
C TYR A 97 3.99 32.01 12.86
N PRO A 98 3.50 33.27 13.00
CA PRO A 98 2.17 33.68 12.58
C PRO A 98 2.12 33.83 11.07
N PHE A 99 2.18 32.71 10.36
CA PHE A 99 1.72 32.68 8.97
C PHE A 99 0.19 32.78 8.98
N PRO A 100 -0.40 33.59 8.07
CA PRO A 100 -1.83 33.60 7.92
C PRO A 100 -2.28 32.17 7.67
N LYS A 101 -3.44 31.83 8.23
CA LYS A 101 -4.19 30.57 8.08
C LYS A 101 -4.60 30.41 6.59
N GLY A 102 -3.62 30.42 5.70
CA GLY A 102 -3.75 30.33 4.26
C GLY A 102 -3.98 28.88 3.95
N ASP A 103 -5.23 28.60 3.64
CA ASP A 103 -5.75 27.40 3.01
C ASP A 103 -5.13 26.12 3.56
N LEU A 104 -5.87 25.46 4.47
CA LEU A 104 -5.79 24.02 4.67
C LEU A 104 -5.75 23.39 3.28
N ALA A 105 -4.55 23.13 2.77
CA ALA A 105 -4.35 22.72 1.40
C ALA A 105 -5.21 21.50 1.19
N ASP A 106 -6.27 21.65 0.39
CA ASP A 106 -7.27 20.63 0.22
C ASP A 106 -6.55 19.33 -0.18
N VAL A 107 -6.59 18.35 0.72
CA VAL A 107 -5.92 17.08 0.50
C VAL A 107 -6.92 16.21 -0.25
N SER A 108 -7.12 16.56 -1.53
CA SER A 108 -7.84 15.71 -2.46
C SER A 108 -6.90 14.57 -2.89
N ILE A 109 -7.29 13.37 -2.49
CA ILE A 109 -6.75 12.14 -3.05
C ILE A 109 -7.63 11.80 -4.26
N ASP A 110 -7.00 11.58 -5.41
CA ASP A 110 -7.69 11.04 -6.58
C ASP A 110 -7.89 9.53 -6.42
N PHE A 111 -9.13 9.07 -6.52
CA PHE A 111 -9.46 7.66 -6.44
C PHE A 111 -8.79 6.81 -7.55
N SER A 112 -8.45 7.42 -8.68
CA SER A 112 -7.76 6.77 -9.80
C SER A 112 -6.44 6.11 -9.38
N MET A 113 -5.77 6.59 -8.33
CA MET A 113 -4.54 5.99 -7.83
C MET A 113 -4.74 4.62 -7.18
N PHE A 114 -5.99 4.26 -6.84
CA PHE A 114 -6.33 2.97 -6.26
C PHE A 114 -6.88 1.94 -7.25
N GLN A 115 -7.06 2.32 -8.52
CA GLN A 115 -7.70 1.46 -9.54
C GLN A 115 -7.00 0.11 -9.77
N ASN A 116 -5.70 0.03 -9.45
CA ASN A 116 -4.89 -1.18 -9.63
C ASN A 116 -5.07 -2.20 -8.50
N PHE A 117 -5.62 -1.80 -7.35
CA PHE A 117 -5.82 -2.70 -6.20
C PHE A 117 -7.15 -3.43 -6.31
N LYS A 118 -7.15 -4.62 -6.92
CA LYS A 118 -8.37 -5.36 -7.25
C LYS A 118 -9.04 -6.05 -6.06
N GLU A 119 -8.30 -6.26 -4.97
CA GLU A 119 -8.80 -6.92 -3.75
C GLU A 119 -8.77 -5.98 -2.54
N LEU A 120 -8.63 -4.66 -2.74
CA LEU A 120 -8.59 -3.69 -1.64
C LEU A 120 -9.97 -3.63 -0.96
N THR A 121 -10.02 -4.06 0.29
CA THR A 121 -11.24 -4.07 1.12
C THR A 121 -11.23 -3.02 2.22
N SER A 122 -10.05 -2.49 2.56
CA SER A 122 -9.87 -1.53 3.64
C SER A 122 -8.84 -0.47 3.24
N LEU A 123 -9.27 0.78 3.23
CA LEU A 123 -8.42 1.95 3.06
C LEU A 123 -8.52 2.83 4.30
N ASN A 124 -7.43 2.97 5.05
CA ASN A 124 -7.38 3.81 6.24
C ASN A 124 -6.76 5.17 5.91
N LEU A 125 -7.60 6.21 5.89
CA LEU A 125 -7.22 7.62 5.72
C LEU A 125 -7.33 8.41 7.03
N SER A 126 -7.46 7.74 8.19
CA SER A 126 -7.68 8.42 9.47
C SER A 126 -6.52 9.30 9.91
N GLN A 127 -6.77 10.13 10.93
CA GLN A 127 -5.79 11.05 11.52
C GLN A 127 -5.06 11.82 10.44
N GLY A 128 -5.83 12.42 9.53
CA GLY A 128 -5.35 13.16 8.39
C GLY A 128 -6.34 14.23 8.02
N GLY A 129 -5.88 15.38 7.52
CA GLY A 129 -6.73 16.44 6.99
C GLY A 129 -7.39 16.10 5.64
N PHE A 130 -7.77 14.84 5.40
CA PHE A 130 -8.44 14.42 4.17
C PHE A 130 -9.87 14.95 4.21
N GLN A 131 -10.16 15.94 3.37
CA GLN A 131 -11.48 16.60 3.35
C GLN A 131 -12.41 15.99 2.29
N SER A 132 -11.86 15.44 1.20
CA SER A 132 -12.66 14.90 0.09
C SER A 132 -11.92 13.79 -0.68
N LEU A 133 -12.70 12.90 -1.30
CA LEU A 133 -12.24 11.98 -2.34
C LEU A 133 -12.80 12.49 -3.67
N GLU A 134 -11.94 12.86 -4.60
CA GLU A 134 -12.37 13.29 -5.93
C GLU A 134 -12.32 12.12 -6.90
N ASN A 135 -13.41 11.91 -7.64
CA ASN A 135 -13.49 10.94 -8.71
C ASN A 135 -13.21 11.66 -10.03
N THR A 136 -11.98 11.62 -10.52
CA THR A 136 -11.72 12.03 -11.90
C THR A 136 -12.31 10.94 -12.80
N THR A 137 -13.50 11.22 -13.33
CA THR A 137 -14.33 10.29 -14.09
C THR A 137 -13.57 9.65 -15.26
N GLY A 138 -13.07 8.43 -15.05
CA GLY A 138 -12.92 7.43 -16.11
C GLY A 138 -14.29 6.77 -16.30
N SER A 139 -14.99 7.14 -17.37
CA SER A 139 -16.28 6.58 -17.76
C SER A 139 -16.19 5.05 -17.84
N CYS A 140 -16.93 4.32 -17.01
CA CYS A 140 -17.12 2.88 -17.16
C CYS A 140 -18.02 2.64 -18.37
N HIS A 141 -17.44 2.28 -19.52
CA HIS A 141 -18.19 1.63 -20.59
C HIS A 141 -18.40 0.16 -20.22
N PHE A 142 -19.67 -0.22 -20.03
CA PHE A 142 -20.13 -1.61 -20.13
C PHE A 142 -20.25 -2.00 -21.61
#